data_AF-R7Z6H0-F1
#
_entry.id   AF-R7Z6H0-F1
#
_cell.length_a   1.000
_cell.length_b   1.000
_cell.length_c   1.000
_cell.angle_alpha   90.00
_cell.angle_beta   90.00
_cell.angle_gamma   90.00
#
_symmetry.space_group_name_H-M   'P 1'
#
loop_
_entity.id
_entity.type
_entity.pdbx_description
1 polymer ?
#
loop_
_entity_poly.entity_id
_entity_poly.type
_entity_poly.pdbx_seq_one_letter_code
_entity_poly.pdbx_strand_id
1 'polypeptide(L)'
;MVKFYSSTDTYSYPFSAVSLAYFLRYPNPHATHVLSTDTIDRHYDPTTQTLTTTRLHLKRSKLPAPVLKLVPRSLLGAGKDGDSQAYILETSVVDVKAGTMETESRNLEWTGVLSVVERQLYRRSQSDTGVFGNVPNAAAKHGFLKQAPEEEEEKCDVTTTVTLHSRLGERWKQRRAARSSIPGEPGLARELDEEPEEKVGFLRSWSQASIQRSIELIGLRRAERSQPNAKKGMKVVLQRLRQGGLVAVLEGMRRDREMAVGGGALVQQPRVWGRAGGSEEGDGESEE
;
A
#
# COMPACT_ATOMS: atom_id res chain seq x y z
N MET A 1 -18.69 6.63 -11.73
CA MET A 1 -18.32 5.55 -12.70
C MET A 1 -17.26 4.64 -12.07
N VAL A 2 -17.32 3.33 -12.31
CA VAL A 2 -16.43 2.32 -11.69
C VAL A 2 -15.59 1.61 -12.76
N LYS A 3 -14.30 1.44 -12.51
CA LYS A 3 -13.39 0.59 -13.31
C LYS A 3 -12.80 -0.52 -12.46
N PHE A 4 -12.57 -1.68 -13.07
CA PHE A 4 -12.03 -2.86 -12.41
C PHE A 4 -10.78 -3.35 -13.13
N TYR A 5 -9.81 -3.82 -12.35
CA TYR A 5 -8.63 -4.54 -12.82
C TYR A 5 -8.47 -5.79 -11.93
N SER A 6 -8.11 -6.92 -12.53
CA SER A 6 -7.88 -8.17 -11.80
C SER A 6 -6.61 -8.84 -12.32
N SER A 7 -5.85 -9.46 -11.42
CA SER A 7 -4.64 -10.21 -11.73
C SER A 7 -4.48 -11.37 -10.76
N THR A 8 -3.99 -12.50 -11.25
CA THR A 8 -3.69 -13.68 -10.45
C THR A 8 -2.21 -14.02 -10.58
N ASP A 9 -1.58 -14.35 -9.47
CA ASP A 9 -0.18 -14.75 -9.40
C ASP A 9 -0.02 -15.90 -8.40
N THR A 10 1.09 -16.63 -8.50
CA THR A 10 1.46 -17.70 -7.56
C THR A 10 2.87 -17.47 -7.02
N TYR A 11 3.05 -17.66 -5.72
CA TYR A 11 4.34 -17.71 -5.05
C TYR A 11 4.72 -19.18 -4.77
N SER A 12 5.93 -19.59 -5.18
CA SER A 12 6.53 -20.88 -4.79
C SER A 12 7.09 -20.83 -3.36
N TYR A 13 6.21 -20.49 -2.41
CA TYR A 13 6.49 -20.37 -0.99
C TYR A 13 5.24 -20.78 -0.19
N PRO A 14 5.42 -21.36 1.00
CA PRO A 14 4.29 -21.74 1.85
C PRO A 14 3.49 -20.51 2.28
N PHE A 15 2.17 -20.70 2.50
CA PHE A 15 1.26 -19.62 2.91
C PHE A 15 1.75 -18.87 4.16
N SER A 16 2.38 -19.57 5.11
CA SER A 16 2.96 -18.97 6.31
C SER A 16 4.10 -18.00 6.00
N ALA A 17 4.98 -18.34 5.05
CA ALA A 17 6.05 -17.46 4.62
C ALA A 17 5.52 -16.25 3.84
N VAL A 18 4.50 -16.45 2.99
CA VAL A 18 3.88 -15.38 2.20
C VAL A 18 3.11 -14.40 3.07
N SER A 19 2.32 -14.89 4.03
CA SER A 19 1.61 -14.04 4.99
C SER A 19 2.57 -13.27 5.90
N LEU A 20 3.64 -13.90 6.39
CA LEU A 20 4.69 -13.20 7.15
C LEU A 20 5.39 -12.13 6.31
N ALA A 21 5.78 -12.47 5.08
CA ALA A 21 6.41 -11.53 4.15
C ALA A 21 5.51 -10.33 3.85
N TYR A 22 4.19 -10.54 3.77
CA TYR A 22 3.22 -9.45 3.58
C TYR A 22 3.26 -8.41 4.70
N PHE A 23 3.42 -8.84 5.95
CA PHE A 23 3.56 -7.92 7.07
C PHE A 23 4.94 -7.24 7.11
N LEU A 24 5.98 -7.89 6.60
CA LEU A 24 7.36 -7.40 6.58
C LEU A 24 7.76 -6.70 5.26
N ARG A 25 6.83 -6.50 4.33
CA ARG A 25 7.16 -6.07 2.97
C ARG A 25 7.75 -4.66 2.86
N TYR A 26 7.69 -3.83 3.90
CA TYR A 26 8.25 -2.47 3.86
C TYR A 26 9.27 -2.24 4.98
N PRO A 27 10.42 -1.61 4.69
CA PRO A 27 10.84 -1.11 3.38
C PRO A 27 11.34 -2.22 2.43
N ASN A 28 11.30 -1.96 1.12
CA ASN A 28 11.96 -2.76 0.08
C ASN A 28 12.34 -1.89 -1.15
N PRO A 29 13.28 -2.32 -2.01
CA PRO A 29 13.78 -1.53 -3.14
C PRO A 29 12.73 -1.16 -4.20
N HIS A 30 11.62 -1.91 -4.28
CA HIS A 30 10.54 -1.68 -5.24
C HIS A 30 9.40 -0.81 -4.67
N ALA A 31 9.48 -0.40 -3.40
CA ALA A 31 8.47 0.38 -2.71
C ALA A 31 9.03 1.65 -2.04
N THR A 32 9.99 2.32 -2.67
CA THR A 32 10.66 3.54 -2.15
C THR A 32 9.72 4.73 -1.88
N HIS A 33 8.51 4.70 -2.43
CA HIS A 33 7.48 5.71 -2.21
C HIS A 33 6.77 5.55 -0.86
N VAL A 34 6.85 4.41 -0.20
CA VAL A 34 6.29 4.21 1.16
C VAL A 34 7.26 4.81 2.17
N LEU A 35 6.79 5.79 2.95
CA LEU A 35 7.57 6.53 3.94
C LEU A 35 7.49 5.90 5.33
N SER A 36 6.28 5.56 5.76
CA SER A 36 6.03 4.92 7.06
C SER A 36 4.92 3.88 6.95
N THR A 37 4.87 3.00 7.93
CA THR A 37 3.84 1.97 8.08
C THR A 37 3.65 1.71 9.56
N ASP A 38 2.42 1.94 10.01
CA ASP A 38 2.07 1.91 11.43
C ASP A 38 0.91 0.94 11.63
N THR A 39 0.99 0.07 12.64
CA THR A 39 -0.14 -0.79 13.02
C THR A 39 -1.02 0.00 13.99
N ILE A 40 -2.27 0.23 13.58
CA ILE A 40 -3.26 0.99 14.35
C ILE A 40 -3.99 0.09 15.33
N ASP A 41 -4.39 -1.09 14.85
CA ASP A 41 -5.13 -2.06 15.63
C ASP A 41 -4.74 -3.48 15.18
N ARG A 42 -4.73 -4.41 16.14
CA ARG A 42 -4.47 -5.82 15.89
C ARG A 42 -5.12 -6.66 16.97
N HIS A 43 -5.96 -7.60 16.55
CA HIS A 43 -6.67 -8.51 17.44
C HIS A 43 -6.64 -9.93 16.89
N TYR A 44 -6.40 -10.89 17.77
CA TYR A 44 -6.49 -12.32 17.46
C TYR A 44 -7.68 -12.93 18.19
N ASP A 45 -8.59 -13.54 17.44
CA ASP A 45 -9.69 -14.30 18.00
C ASP A 45 -9.28 -15.78 18.13
N PRO A 46 -9.12 -16.32 19.35
CA PRO A 46 -8.73 -17.72 19.56
C PRO A 46 -9.81 -18.72 19.15
N THR A 47 -11.08 -18.31 19.09
CA THR A 47 -12.21 -19.19 18.75
C THR A 47 -12.24 -19.47 17.25
N THR A 48 -12.22 -18.40 16.46
CA THR A 48 -12.18 -18.50 14.99
C THR A 48 -10.76 -18.76 14.47
N GLN A 49 -9.72 -18.53 15.28
CA GLN A 49 -8.30 -18.56 14.90
C GLN A 49 -7.97 -17.55 13.79
N THR A 50 -8.55 -16.35 13.91
CA THR A 50 -8.41 -15.28 12.93
C THR A 50 -7.59 -14.12 13.50
N LEU A 51 -6.59 -13.65 12.75
CA LEU A 51 -5.83 -12.45 13.06
C LEU A 51 -6.30 -11.29 12.17
N THR A 52 -6.91 -10.29 12.80
CA THR A 52 -7.27 -9.03 12.13
C THR A 52 -6.22 -7.98 12.44
N THR A 53 -5.73 -7.28 11.42
CA THR A 53 -4.78 -6.16 11.58
C THR A 53 -5.24 -4.99 10.73
N THR A 54 -5.22 -3.79 11.31
CA THR A 54 -5.38 -2.52 10.59
C THR A 54 -4.07 -1.76 10.62
N ARG A 55 -3.59 -1.33 9.45
CA ARG A 55 -2.36 -0.55 9.27
C ARG A 55 -2.63 0.74 8.52
N LEU A 56 -1.83 1.75 8.81
CA LEU A 56 -1.80 3.01 8.10
C LEU A 56 -0.44 3.14 7.40
N HIS A 57 -0.46 3.37 6.09
CA HIS A 57 0.74 3.62 5.31
C HIS A 57 0.76 5.06 4.83
N LEU A 58 1.87 5.76 5.08
CA LEU A 58 2.15 7.06 4.47
C LEU A 58 2.98 6.84 3.21
N LYS A 59 2.53 7.37 2.07
CA LYS A 59 3.30 7.30 0.81
C LYS A 59 3.46 8.64 0.13
N ARG A 60 4.59 8.81 -0.55
CA ARG A 60 4.82 9.89 -1.52
C ARG A 60 3.86 9.75 -2.70
N SER A 61 3.25 10.86 -3.07
CA SER A 61 2.26 10.98 -4.12
C SER A 61 2.61 12.17 -5.01
N LYS A 62 2.26 12.07 -6.29
CA LYS A 62 2.25 13.22 -7.20
C LYS A 62 0.84 13.39 -7.71
N LEU A 63 0.29 14.59 -7.55
CA LEU A 63 -1.03 14.89 -8.07
C LEU A 63 -0.96 14.96 -9.60
N PRO A 64 -1.87 14.29 -10.33
CA PRO A 64 -1.92 14.40 -11.78
C PRO A 64 -2.11 15.85 -12.22
N ALA A 65 -1.44 16.28 -13.30
CA ALA A 65 -1.59 17.63 -13.85
C ALA A 65 -3.05 18.07 -14.08
N PRO A 66 -3.99 17.20 -14.53
CA PRO A 66 -5.41 17.57 -14.61
C PRO A 66 -6.05 17.93 -13.27
N VAL A 67 -5.61 17.33 -12.16
CA VAL A 67 -6.13 17.62 -10.81
C VAL A 67 -5.61 18.97 -10.31
N LEU A 68 -4.32 19.26 -10.56
CA LEU A 68 -3.70 20.55 -10.23
C LEU A 68 -4.34 21.74 -10.96
N LYS A 69 -4.99 21.50 -12.11
CA LYS A 69 -5.73 22.53 -12.87
C LYS A 69 -7.13 22.82 -12.32
N LEU A 70 -7.69 21.94 -11.48
CA LEU A 70 -9.08 22.02 -11.02
C LEU A 70 -9.23 22.45 -9.57
N VAL A 71 -8.20 22.21 -8.75
CA VAL A 71 -8.23 22.52 -7.32
C VAL A 71 -7.08 23.47 -7.00
N PRO A 72 -7.33 24.59 -6.28
CA PRO A 72 -6.29 25.52 -5.87
C PRO A 72 -5.20 24.81 -5.07
N ARG A 73 -3.93 25.04 -5.43
CA ARG A 73 -2.76 24.41 -4.77
C ARG A 73 -2.72 24.62 -3.26
N SER A 74 -3.24 25.74 -2.76
CA SER A 74 -3.35 26.05 -1.32
C SER A 74 -4.27 25.11 -0.55
N LEU A 75 -5.29 24.53 -1.19
CA LEU A 75 -6.18 23.52 -0.60
C LEU A 75 -5.66 22.09 -0.78
N LEU A 76 -4.60 21.92 -1.59
CA LEU A 76 -4.07 20.62 -1.98
C LEU A 76 -2.93 20.11 -1.09
N GLY A 77 -2.41 20.93 -0.17
CA GLY A 77 -1.22 20.59 0.64
C GLY A 77 -0.02 20.19 -0.22
N ALA A 78 0.00 20.61 -1.48
CA ALA A 78 0.98 20.19 -2.48
C ALA A 78 2.12 21.20 -2.53
N GLY A 79 3.36 20.71 -2.54
CA GLY A 79 4.55 21.54 -2.73
C GLY A 79 4.55 22.24 -4.09
N LYS A 80 5.49 23.18 -4.28
CA LYS A 80 5.63 23.96 -5.54
C LYS A 80 5.68 23.08 -6.79
N ASP A 81 6.23 21.87 -6.67
CA ASP A 81 6.40 20.90 -7.76
C ASP A 81 5.28 19.84 -7.89
N GLY A 82 4.20 19.96 -7.10
CA GLY A 82 3.09 19.00 -7.12
C GLY A 82 3.33 17.70 -6.33
N ASP A 83 4.42 17.68 -5.57
CA ASP A 83 4.69 16.66 -4.55
C ASP A 83 3.65 16.76 -3.43
N SER A 84 3.14 15.60 -3.05
CA SER A 84 2.11 15.43 -2.04
C SER A 84 2.37 14.12 -1.30
N GLN A 85 1.65 13.90 -0.22
CA GLN A 85 1.63 12.64 0.49
C GLN A 85 0.22 12.07 0.43
N ALA A 86 0.07 10.78 0.69
CA ALA A 86 -1.23 10.15 0.75
C ALA A 86 -1.21 9.05 1.81
N TYR A 87 -2.25 9.04 2.64
CA TYR A 87 -2.51 7.96 3.58
C TYR A 87 -3.31 6.84 2.93
N ILE A 88 -2.84 5.59 3.11
CA ILE A 88 -3.52 4.37 2.72
C ILE A 88 -3.86 3.58 3.97
N LEU A 89 -5.14 3.29 4.15
CA LEU A 89 -5.61 2.36 5.18
C LEU A 89 -5.58 0.95 4.60
N GLU A 90 -4.89 0.05 5.30
CA GLU A 90 -4.86 -1.37 5.01
C GLU A 90 -5.56 -2.13 6.13
N THR A 91 -6.46 -3.05 5.79
CA THR A 91 -7.02 -4.02 6.72
C THR A 91 -6.71 -5.41 6.18
N SER A 92 -6.25 -6.30 7.04
CA SER A 92 -5.97 -7.70 6.71
C SER A 92 -6.63 -8.64 7.71
N VAL A 93 -7.19 -9.74 7.21
CA VAL A 93 -7.78 -10.83 7.98
C VAL A 93 -7.08 -12.11 7.59
N VAL A 94 -6.35 -12.73 8.52
CA VAL A 94 -5.64 -13.99 8.32
C VAL A 94 -6.41 -15.09 9.04
N ASP A 95 -6.94 -16.05 8.29
CA ASP A 95 -7.54 -17.28 8.83
C ASP A 95 -6.49 -18.39 8.81
N VAL A 96 -6.03 -18.77 10.00
CA VAL A 96 -4.97 -19.78 10.16
C VAL A 96 -5.47 -21.17 9.78
N LYS A 97 -6.74 -21.50 10.03
CA LYS A 97 -7.34 -22.80 9.74
C LYS A 97 -7.58 -22.97 8.25
N ALA A 98 -8.20 -21.98 7.63
CA ALA A 98 -8.48 -22.00 6.20
C ALA A 98 -7.20 -21.81 5.35
N GLY A 99 -6.12 -21.27 5.94
CA GLY A 99 -4.90 -20.96 5.21
C GLY A 99 -5.13 -19.85 4.19
N THR A 100 -5.92 -18.84 4.56
CA THR A 100 -6.29 -17.72 3.72
C THR A 100 -5.94 -16.39 4.38
N MET A 101 -5.61 -15.40 3.57
CA MET A 101 -5.43 -14.03 4.03
C MET A 101 -6.12 -13.10 3.05
N GLU A 102 -7.10 -12.37 3.55
CA GLU A 102 -7.81 -11.32 2.83
C GLU A 102 -7.27 -9.97 3.24
N THR A 103 -7.03 -9.10 2.25
CA THR A 103 -6.49 -7.77 2.50
C THR A 103 -7.26 -6.75 1.68
N GLU A 104 -7.52 -5.59 2.26
CA GLU A 104 -8.11 -4.44 1.60
C GLU A 104 -7.24 -3.21 1.86
N SER A 105 -6.83 -2.52 0.80
CA SER A 105 -6.11 -1.25 0.84
C SER A 105 -6.90 -0.16 0.16
N ARG A 106 -7.11 0.97 0.84
CA ARG A 106 -7.84 2.13 0.29
C ARG A 106 -7.19 3.46 0.62
N ASN A 107 -7.26 4.43 -0.29
CA ASN A 107 -6.84 5.79 0.01
C ASN A 107 -7.84 6.50 0.93
N LEU A 108 -7.31 7.23 1.91
CA LEU A 108 -8.12 8.07 2.82
C LEU A 108 -8.35 9.47 2.24
N GLU A 109 -7.34 10.00 1.55
CA GLU A 109 -7.41 11.32 0.90
C GLU A 109 -7.94 11.23 -0.53
N TRP A 110 -8.41 12.34 -1.09
CA TRP A 110 -8.81 12.46 -2.50
C TRP A 110 -9.97 11.55 -2.94
N THR A 111 -10.71 10.95 -2.00
CA THR A 111 -11.84 10.04 -2.29
C THR A 111 -13.01 10.70 -3.02
N GLY A 112 -13.10 12.04 -2.98
CA GLY A 112 -14.04 12.83 -3.78
C GLY A 112 -13.64 12.95 -5.27
N VAL A 113 -12.37 12.74 -5.60
CA VAL A 113 -11.84 12.75 -6.96
C VAL A 113 -11.75 11.31 -7.49
N LEU A 114 -10.99 10.47 -6.79
CA LEU A 114 -10.77 9.07 -7.14
C LEU A 114 -10.58 8.24 -5.86
N SER A 115 -11.49 7.31 -5.62
CA SER A 115 -11.32 6.27 -4.60
C SER A 115 -10.77 5.03 -5.28
N VAL A 116 -9.68 4.50 -4.75
CA VAL A 116 -9.01 3.28 -5.20
C VAL A 116 -9.08 2.30 -4.05
N VAL A 117 -9.70 1.14 -4.31
CA VAL A 117 -9.80 0.04 -3.35
C VAL A 117 -9.13 -1.16 -3.99
N GLU A 118 -8.03 -1.62 -3.41
CA GLU A 118 -7.33 -2.83 -3.80
C GLU A 118 -7.66 -3.94 -2.80
N ARG A 119 -8.14 -5.07 -3.29
CA ARG A 119 -8.39 -6.26 -2.48
C ARG A 119 -7.52 -7.39 -2.98
N GLN A 120 -6.84 -8.07 -2.06
CA GLN A 120 -6.04 -9.24 -2.38
C GLN A 120 -6.48 -10.41 -1.52
N LEU A 121 -6.58 -11.58 -2.15
CA LEU A 121 -6.90 -12.84 -1.52
C LEU A 121 -5.73 -13.79 -1.74
N TYR A 122 -5.03 -14.09 -0.66
CA TYR A 122 -3.98 -15.10 -0.61
C TYR A 122 -4.58 -16.41 -0.13
N ARG A 123 -4.31 -17.50 -0.82
CA ARG A 123 -4.75 -18.85 -0.43
C ARG A 123 -3.59 -19.81 -0.50
N ARG A 124 -3.52 -20.71 0.48
CA ARG A 124 -2.69 -21.92 0.38
C ARG A 124 -3.17 -22.73 -0.81
N SER A 125 -2.25 -23.08 -1.71
CA SER A 125 -2.54 -24.02 -2.79
C SER A 125 -2.72 -25.39 -2.14
N GLN A 126 -3.89 -26.01 -2.30
CA GLN A 126 -4.10 -27.37 -1.84
C GLN A 126 -3.46 -28.28 -2.88
N SER A 127 -2.34 -28.93 -2.55
CA SER A 127 -1.98 -30.13 -3.30
C SER A 127 -3.02 -31.20 -2.99
N ASP A 128 -3.39 -31.98 -4.01
CA ASP A 128 -4.50 -32.94 -4.01
C ASP A 128 -4.24 -34.17 -3.10
N THR A 129 -3.41 -34.03 -2.08
CA THR A 129 -3.16 -35.07 -1.08
C THR A 129 -4.22 -34.96 0.00
N GLY A 130 -5.23 -35.83 -0.08
CA GLY A 130 -6.37 -35.87 0.83
C GLY A 130 -6.04 -35.90 2.33
N VAL A 131 -7.10 -35.82 3.13
CA VAL A 131 -7.30 -35.71 4.61
C VAL A 131 -6.18 -36.16 5.57
N PHE A 132 -5.17 -36.93 5.16
CA PHE A 132 -4.04 -37.40 5.98
C PHE A 132 -2.65 -36.81 5.62
N GLY A 133 -2.54 -35.87 4.67
CA GLY A 133 -1.26 -35.34 4.18
C GLY A 133 -0.38 -34.60 5.19
N ASN A 134 -0.91 -34.15 6.34
CA ASN A 134 -0.15 -33.38 7.33
C ASN A 134 0.53 -34.21 8.43
N VAL A 135 0.28 -35.52 8.51
CA VAL A 135 0.84 -36.39 9.56
C VAL A 135 2.34 -36.70 9.40
N PRO A 136 2.90 -36.87 8.18
CA PRO A 136 4.32 -37.20 8.03
C PRO A 136 5.27 -36.04 8.38
N ASN A 137 4.81 -34.79 8.22
CA ASN A 137 5.70 -33.62 8.25
C ASN A 137 6.15 -33.23 9.67
N ALA A 138 5.32 -33.49 10.69
CA ALA A 138 5.71 -33.29 12.09
C ALA A 138 6.70 -34.35 12.58
N ALA A 139 6.53 -35.62 12.18
CA ALA A 139 7.40 -36.72 12.57
C ALA A 139 8.78 -36.68 11.86
N ALA A 140 8.81 -36.24 10.59
CA ALA A 140 10.05 -36.03 9.84
C ALA A 140 10.91 -34.90 10.44
N LYS A 141 10.27 -33.81 10.90
CA LYS A 141 10.96 -32.67 11.55
C LYS A 141 11.63 -33.05 12.88
N HIS A 142 11.22 -34.15 13.51
CA HIS A 142 11.83 -34.72 14.70
C HIS A 142 12.71 -35.96 14.43
N GLY A 143 13.00 -36.27 13.16
CA GLY A 143 14.01 -37.28 12.79
C GLY A 143 13.57 -38.75 12.86
N PHE A 144 12.27 -39.04 12.92
CA PHE A 144 11.77 -40.42 13.05
C PHE A 144 11.64 -41.19 11.71
N LEU A 145 11.81 -40.52 10.56
CA LEU A 145 11.75 -41.13 9.23
C LEU A 145 13.07 -40.91 8.47
N LYS A 146 13.64 -41.99 7.91
CA LYS A 146 14.95 -42.02 7.23
C LYS A 146 14.95 -41.44 5.80
N GLN A 147 13.79 -41.07 5.26
CA GLN A 147 13.67 -40.59 3.89
C GLN A 147 12.67 -39.44 3.88
N ALA A 148 13.17 -38.22 3.67
CA ALA A 148 12.33 -37.05 3.46
C ALA A 148 11.54 -37.30 2.15
N PRO A 149 10.19 -37.27 2.17
CA PRO A 149 9.45 -37.21 0.92
C PRO A 149 9.93 -35.98 0.16
N GLU A 150 10.05 -36.09 -1.16
CA GLU A 150 10.34 -34.93 -2.03
C GLU A 150 9.40 -33.80 -1.62
N GLU A 151 9.96 -32.69 -1.13
CA GLU A 151 9.18 -31.55 -0.65
C GLU A 151 8.38 -31.03 -1.86
N GLU A 152 7.09 -31.39 -1.96
CA GLU A 152 6.18 -30.66 -2.82
C GLU A 152 6.27 -29.20 -2.38
N GLU A 153 6.92 -28.36 -3.20
CA GLU A 153 7.09 -26.94 -2.90
C GLU A 153 5.70 -26.34 -2.67
N GLU A 154 5.34 -26.11 -1.40
CA GLU A 154 4.06 -25.49 -1.05
C GLU A 154 3.94 -24.16 -1.79
N LYS A 155 2.78 -23.94 -2.42
CA LYS A 155 2.49 -22.73 -3.19
C LYS A 155 1.43 -21.89 -2.49
N CYS A 156 1.49 -20.59 -2.74
CA CYS A 156 0.46 -19.65 -2.33
C CYS A 156 -0.03 -18.88 -3.54
N ASP A 157 -1.31 -19.04 -3.84
CA ASP A 157 -1.99 -18.32 -4.91
C ASP A 157 -2.49 -16.97 -4.37
N VAL A 158 -2.34 -15.91 -5.17
CA VAL A 158 -2.84 -14.58 -4.85
C VAL A 158 -3.72 -14.07 -5.99
N THR A 159 -4.93 -13.65 -5.66
CA THR A 159 -5.82 -12.92 -6.56
C THR A 159 -5.90 -11.49 -6.11
N THR A 160 -5.52 -10.55 -6.97
CA THR A 160 -5.59 -9.11 -6.71
C THR A 160 -6.66 -8.47 -7.58
N THR A 161 -7.55 -7.69 -6.95
CA THR A 161 -8.59 -6.91 -7.61
C THR A 161 -8.46 -5.45 -7.22
N VAL A 162 -8.54 -4.55 -8.20
CA VAL A 162 -8.48 -3.11 -7.96
C VAL A 162 -9.73 -2.46 -8.53
N THR A 163 -10.46 -1.78 -7.68
CA THR A 163 -11.68 -1.04 -8.02
C THR A 163 -11.42 0.45 -7.91
N LEU A 164 -11.69 1.17 -8.99
CA LEU A 164 -11.53 2.62 -9.08
C LEU A 164 -12.90 3.28 -9.19
N HIS A 165 -13.29 4.07 -8.19
CA HIS A 165 -14.50 4.87 -8.19
C HIS A 165 -14.16 6.33 -8.44
N SER A 166 -14.61 6.88 -9.56
CA SER A 166 -14.50 8.31 -9.88
C SER A 166 -15.82 9.02 -9.57
N ARG A 167 -15.76 10.02 -8.69
CA ARG A 167 -16.92 10.80 -8.20
C ARG A 167 -16.97 12.24 -8.74
N LEU A 168 -15.99 12.64 -9.56
CA LEU A 168 -15.85 14.03 -10.01
C LEU A 168 -17.07 14.55 -10.82
N GLY A 169 -17.73 13.69 -11.58
CA GLY A 169 -18.92 14.03 -12.36
C GLY A 169 -20.25 13.98 -11.59
N GLU A 170 -20.33 13.25 -10.48
CA GLU A 170 -21.59 13.02 -9.74
C GLU A 170 -22.00 14.25 -8.93
N ARG A 171 -21.06 14.91 -8.25
CA ARG A 171 -21.33 16.15 -7.48
C ARG A 171 -21.79 17.32 -8.37
N TRP A 172 -21.32 17.40 -9.60
CA TRP A 172 -21.71 18.46 -10.54
C TRP A 172 -23.03 18.16 -11.25
N LYS A 173 -23.32 16.88 -11.52
CA LYS A 173 -24.67 16.46 -11.95
C LYS A 173 -25.70 16.76 -10.86
N GLN A 174 -25.38 16.50 -9.59
CA GLN A 174 -26.23 16.87 -8.45
C GLN A 174 -26.40 18.39 -8.33
N ARG A 175 -25.34 19.20 -8.51
CA ARG A 175 -25.44 20.67 -8.54
C ARG A 175 -26.25 21.20 -9.74
N ARG A 176 -26.13 20.61 -10.94
CA ARG A 176 -26.96 20.97 -12.09
C ARG A 176 -28.41 20.56 -11.89
N ALA A 177 -28.66 19.35 -11.38
CA ALA A 177 -29.99 18.85 -11.06
C ALA A 177 -30.68 19.72 -10.00
N ALA A 178 -29.94 20.12 -8.95
CA ALA A 178 -30.41 21.05 -7.92
C ALA A 178 -30.65 22.47 -8.46
N ARG A 179 -29.91 22.90 -9.50
CA ARG A 179 -30.11 24.20 -10.16
C ARG A 179 -31.26 24.17 -11.17
N SER A 180 -31.57 23.00 -11.75
CA SER A 180 -32.73 22.80 -12.64
C SER A 180 -34.02 22.46 -11.89
N SER A 181 -33.94 22.13 -10.59
CA SER A 181 -35.10 21.87 -9.73
C SER A 181 -35.57 23.12 -8.98
N ILE A 182 -35.02 24.30 -9.26
CA ILE A 182 -35.58 25.58 -8.83
C ILE A 182 -36.68 25.92 -9.84
N PRO A 183 -37.97 25.86 -9.48
CA PRO A 183 -39.06 26.18 -10.40
C PRO A 183 -38.98 27.67 -10.76
N GLY A 184 -38.88 27.99 -12.05
CA GLY A 184 -39.10 29.36 -12.50
C GLY A 184 -40.58 29.69 -12.41
N GLU A 185 -40.93 30.74 -11.67
CA GLU A 185 -42.12 31.51 -11.99
C GLU A 185 -41.86 32.32 -13.27
N PRO A 186 -42.78 32.32 -14.25
CA PRO A 186 -42.62 33.09 -15.47
C PRO A 186 -43.13 34.52 -15.25
N GLY A 187 -42.19 35.47 -15.25
CA GLY A 187 -42.46 36.87 -15.55
C GLY A 187 -42.55 37.81 -14.34
N LEU A 188 -41.48 38.56 -14.07
CA LEU A 188 -41.44 40.03 -14.17
C LEU A 188 -40.08 40.55 -13.64
N ALA A 189 -39.70 41.71 -14.17
CA ALA A 189 -38.67 42.62 -13.68
C ALA A 189 -37.19 42.22 -13.88
N ARG A 190 -36.75 42.57 -15.09
CA ARG A 190 -35.47 43.18 -15.44
C ARG A 190 -35.05 44.27 -14.41
N GLU A 191 -33.74 44.48 -14.31
CA GLU A 191 -33.02 45.63 -13.71
C GLU A 191 -32.69 45.52 -12.21
N LEU A 192 -31.44 45.13 -11.92
CA LEU A 192 -30.42 45.96 -11.24
C LEU A 192 -29.16 45.11 -11.02
N ASP A 193 -28.09 45.48 -11.72
CA ASP A 193 -26.66 45.30 -11.42
C ASP A 193 -25.86 45.03 -12.72
N GLU A 194 -25.43 46.14 -13.33
CA GLU A 194 -24.35 46.19 -14.31
C GLU A 194 -23.02 45.99 -13.58
N GLU A 195 -22.35 44.86 -13.81
CA GLU A 195 -20.91 44.64 -13.61
C GLU A 195 -20.43 43.78 -14.80
N PRO A 196 -19.21 44.00 -15.30
CA PRO A 196 -18.89 43.83 -16.71
C PRO A 196 -18.87 42.36 -17.13
N GLU A 197 -19.41 42.12 -18.32
CA GLU A 197 -19.25 40.87 -19.07
C GLU A 197 -17.76 40.62 -19.36
N GLU A 198 -17.03 40.08 -18.39
CA GLU A 198 -15.77 39.43 -18.67
C GLU A 198 -16.04 38.18 -19.50
N LYS A 199 -15.49 38.20 -20.72
CA LYS A 199 -15.48 37.11 -21.69
C LYS A 199 -14.88 35.84 -21.08
N VAL A 200 -15.65 35.05 -20.33
CA VAL A 200 -15.26 33.70 -19.86
C VAL A 200 -15.97 32.61 -20.66
N GLY A 201 -16.08 32.83 -21.97
CA GLY A 201 -16.81 31.98 -22.92
C GLY A 201 -15.91 31.43 -24.04
N PHE A 202 -14.95 30.55 -23.70
CA PHE A 202 -14.35 29.63 -24.69
C PHE A 202 -13.61 28.46 -24.04
N LEU A 203 -13.04 28.64 -22.84
CA LEU A 203 -12.14 27.65 -22.21
C LEU A 203 -12.80 26.65 -21.23
N ARG A 204 -14.11 26.77 -20.97
CA ARG A 204 -14.87 25.81 -20.14
C ARG A 204 -15.45 24.62 -20.90
N SER A 205 -15.28 24.55 -22.23
CA SER A 205 -15.88 23.51 -23.09
C SER A 205 -15.05 22.23 -23.23
N TRP A 206 -13.83 22.17 -22.68
CA TRP A 206 -13.11 20.89 -22.56
C TRP A 206 -13.85 20.03 -21.53
N SER A 207 -14.74 19.19 -22.06
CA SER A 207 -15.80 18.53 -21.30
C SER A 207 -15.27 17.85 -20.05
N GLN A 208 -15.92 18.06 -18.91
CA GLN A 208 -15.61 17.38 -17.64
C GLN A 208 -15.54 15.84 -17.80
N ALA A 209 -16.25 15.29 -18.79
CA ALA A 209 -16.15 13.90 -19.20
C ALA A 209 -14.73 13.50 -19.69
N SER A 210 -14.05 14.36 -20.45
CA SER A 210 -12.67 14.13 -20.91
C SER A 210 -11.66 14.11 -19.74
N ILE A 211 -11.84 15.01 -18.77
CA ILE A 211 -11.03 15.08 -17.55
C ILE A 211 -11.28 13.87 -16.65
N GLN A 212 -12.54 13.51 -16.43
CA GLN A 212 -12.92 12.33 -15.66
C GLN A 212 -12.32 11.06 -16.29
N ARG A 213 -12.46 10.89 -17.62
CA ARG A 213 -11.84 9.78 -18.37
C ARG A 213 -10.33 9.76 -18.22
N SER A 214 -9.68 10.93 -18.23
CA SER A 214 -8.23 11.05 -18.04
C SER A 214 -7.79 10.60 -16.65
N ILE A 215 -8.49 11.04 -15.60
CA ILE A 215 -8.21 10.63 -14.21
C ILE A 215 -8.40 9.12 -14.04
N GLU A 216 -9.49 8.58 -14.59
CA GLU A 216 -9.75 7.15 -14.56
C GLU A 216 -8.69 6.35 -15.33
N LEU A 217 -8.23 6.84 -16.48
CA LEU A 217 -7.18 6.20 -17.27
C LEU A 217 -5.83 6.23 -16.54
N ILE A 218 -5.51 7.35 -15.89
CA ILE A 218 -4.31 7.47 -15.05
C ILE A 218 -4.38 6.51 -13.86
N GLY A 219 -5.53 6.43 -13.20
CA GLY A 219 -5.78 5.52 -12.10
C GLY A 219 -5.57 4.06 -12.52
N LEU A 220 -6.18 3.65 -13.64
CA LEU A 220 -6.07 2.28 -14.17
C LEU A 220 -4.62 1.94 -14.54
N ARG A 221 -3.93 2.83 -15.28
CA ARG A 221 -2.50 2.65 -15.61
C ARG A 221 -1.62 2.55 -14.36
N ARG A 222 -1.95 3.28 -13.30
CA ARG A 222 -1.20 3.22 -12.04
C ARG A 222 -1.42 1.89 -11.32
N ALA A 223 -2.64 1.37 -11.34
CA ALA A 223 -2.96 0.04 -10.81
C ALA A 223 -2.23 -1.08 -11.59
N GLU A 224 -2.26 -1.02 -12.92
CA GLU A 224 -1.52 -1.98 -13.77
C GLU A 224 0.00 -1.94 -13.51
N ARG A 225 0.57 -0.73 -13.37
CA ARG A 225 2.01 -0.56 -13.12
C ARG A 225 2.44 -0.89 -11.69
N SER A 226 1.53 -0.89 -10.71
CA SER A 226 1.90 -1.15 -9.32
C SER A 226 2.09 -2.64 -9.03
N GLN A 227 1.33 -3.51 -9.70
CA GLN A 227 1.36 -4.96 -9.43
C GLN A 227 2.75 -5.61 -9.63
N PRO A 228 3.49 -5.33 -10.73
CA PRO A 228 4.82 -5.91 -10.91
C PRO A 228 5.80 -5.50 -9.80
N ASN A 229 5.71 -4.26 -9.31
CA ASN A 229 6.56 -3.77 -8.23
C ASN A 229 6.19 -4.39 -6.88
N ALA A 230 4.89 -4.55 -6.60
CA ALA A 230 4.42 -5.24 -5.40
C ALA A 230 4.94 -6.69 -5.36
N LYS A 231 4.82 -7.42 -6.48
CA LYS A 231 5.33 -8.79 -6.62
C LYS A 231 6.85 -8.87 -6.44
N LYS A 232 7.62 -7.98 -7.07
CA LYS A 232 9.07 -7.93 -6.92
C LYS A 232 9.49 -7.62 -5.47
N GLY A 233 8.84 -6.65 -4.82
CA GLY A 233 9.08 -6.33 -3.41
C GLY A 233 8.81 -7.52 -2.48
N MET A 234 7.71 -8.25 -2.71
CA MET A 234 7.41 -9.47 -1.97
C MET A 234 8.47 -10.54 -2.16
N LYS A 235 8.93 -10.77 -3.41
CA LYS A 235 9.98 -11.74 -3.72
C LYS A 235 11.30 -11.43 -2.99
N VAL A 236 11.67 -10.16 -2.87
CA VAL A 236 12.86 -9.75 -2.09
C VAL A 236 12.72 -10.18 -0.63
N VAL A 237 11.57 -9.94 -0.01
CA VAL A 237 11.32 -10.29 1.40
C VAL A 237 11.30 -11.80 1.59
N LEU A 238 10.64 -12.53 0.69
CA LEU A 238 10.58 -13.99 0.70
C LEU A 238 11.97 -14.63 0.52
N GLN A 239 12.82 -14.06 -0.34
CA GLN A 239 14.19 -14.52 -0.51
C GLN A 239 15.03 -14.29 0.75
N ARG A 240 14.87 -13.13 1.41
CA ARG A 240 15.52 -12.85 2.70
C ARG A 240 15.09 -13.85 3.77
N LEU A 241 13.78 -14.14 3.85
CA LEU A 241 13.25 -15.18 4.75
C LEU A 241 13.89 -16.55 4.46
N ARG A 242 14.01 -16.93 3.18
CA ARG A 242 14.63 -18.21 2.78
C ARG A 242 16.11 -18.30 3.15
N GLN A 243 16.86 -17.21 3.01
CA GLN A 243 18.31 -17.20 3.20
C GLN A 243 18.74 -17.11 4.67
N GLY A 244 17.99 -16.40 5.52
CA GLY A 244 18.39 -16.19 6.91
C GLY A 244 17.25 -15.82 7.85
N GLY A 245 16.03 -16.23 7.51
CA GLY A 245 14.84 -16.02 8.34
C GLY A 245 14.56 -14.56 8.63
N LEU A 246 14.01 -14.29 9.82
CA LEU A 246 13.61 -12.96 10.24
C LEU A 246 14.80 -11.99 10.36
N VAL A 247 15.96 -12.47 10.80
CA VAL A 247 17.16 -11.62 10.97
C VAL A 247 17.61 -11.05 9.63
N ALA A 248 17.68 -11.88 8.58
CA ALA A 248 18.03 -11.42 7.24
C ALA A 248 17.01 -10.43 6.66
N VAL A 249 15.72 -10.59 6.99
CA VAL A 249 14.68 -9.63 6.60
C VAL A 249 14.90 -8.29 7.27
N LEU A 250 15.06 -8.26 8.60
CA LEU A 250 15.24 -7.03 9.37
C LEU A 250 16.51 -6.27 8.99
N GLU A 251 17.62 -6.98 8.79
CA GLU A 251 18.88 -6.39 8.34
C GLU A 251 18.77 -5.85 6.90
N GLY A 252 18.08 -6.58 6.01
CA GLY A 252 17.76 -6.09 4.67
C GLY A 252 16.88 -4.83 4.69
N MET A 253 15.87 -4.78 5.55
CA MET A 253 15.01 -3.62 5.75
C MET A 253 15.79 -2.41 6.27
N ARG A 254 16.75 -2.62 7.19
CA ARG A 254 17.64 -1.55 7.69
C ARG A 254 18.44 -0.93 6.54
N ARG A 255 19.08 -1.76 5.71
CA ARG A 255 19.84 -1.30 4.52
C ARG A 255 18.96 -0.57 3.52
N ASP A 256 17.76 -1.08 3.24
CA ASP A 256 16.82 -0.42 2.32
C ASP A 256 16.41 0.97 2.84
N ARG A 257 16.24 1.11 4.15
CA ARG A 257 15.96 2.40 4.80
C ARG A 257 17.14 3.36 4.66
N GLU A 258 18.35 2.89 4.92
CA GLU A 258 19.59 3.68 4.76
C GLU A 258 19.78 4.12 3.31
N MET A 259 19.48 3.27 2.33
CA MET A 259 19.54 3.64 0.91
C MET A 259 18.45 4.65 0.52
N ALA A 260 17.25 4.52 1.11
CA ALA A 260 16.15 5.45 0.86
C ALA A 260 16.36 6.84 1.48
N VAL A 261 17.08 6.92 2.61
CA VAL A 261 17.42 8.17 3.33
C VAL A 261 18.75 8.75 2.83
N GLY A 262 19.76 7.93 2.59
CA GLY A 262 21.11 8.32 2.17
C GLY A 262 21.20 8.93 0.77
N GLY A 263 20.15 8.81 -0.04
CA GLY A 263 19.97 9.60 -1.28
C GLY A 263 19.65 11.08 -1.02
N GLY A 264 19.45 11.50 0.23
CA GLY A 264 19.20 12.87 0.66
C GLY A 264 19.63 13.08 2.11
N ALA A 265 20.92 13.40 2.31
CA ALA A 265 21.54 13.83 3.55
C ALA A 265 21.58 12.81 4.72
N LEU A 266 22.81 12.51 5.14
CA LEU A 266 23.16 11.88 6.42
C LEU A 266 22.50 12.62 7.59
N VAL A 267 21.40 12.08 8.12
CA VAL A 267 21.02 12.36 9.51
C VAL A 267 21.85 11.41 10.37
N GLN A 268 22.99 11.90 10.84
CA GLN A 268 23.71 11.29 11.95
C GLN A 268 22.75 11.25 13.15
N GLN A 269 22.37 10.06 13.61
CA GLN A 269 21.78 9.95 14.94
C GLN A 269 22.87 10.24 15.99
N PRO A 270 22.56 10.99 17.05
CA PRO A 270 23.52 11.19 18.13
C PRO A 270 23.71 9.84 18.83
N ARG A 271 24.96 9.35 18.85
CA ARG A 271 25.36 8.19 19.65
C ARG A 271 25.27 8.55 21.13
N VAL A 272 24.08 8.42 21.72
CA VAL A 272 23.91 8.47 23.18
C VAL A 272 23.91 7.04 23.71
N TRP A 273 25.11 6.45 23.73
CA TRP A 273 25.59 5.60 24.82
C TRP A 273 27.01 5.13 24.49
N GLY A 274 27.96 5.78 25.15
CA GLY A 274 29.37 5.42 25.16
C GLY A 274 29.90 5.60 26.58
N ARG A 275 29.67 4.56 27.39
CA ARG A 275 30.56 4.05 28.43
C ARG A 275 31.14 5.07 29.44
N ALA A 276 30.43 5.21 30.56
CA ALA A 276 31.06 5.57 31.83
C ALA A 276 31.77 4.33 32.42
N GLY A 277 32.97 4.54 32.97
CA GLY A 277 33.58 3.64 33.96
C GLY A 277 34.66 2.71 33.42
N GLY A 278 35.87 2.85 33.96
CA GLY A 278 36.94 1.86 33.84
C GLY A 278 38.33 2.46 33.83
N SER A 279 38.74 3.09 34.93
CA SER A 279 40.14 3.36 35.28
C SER A 279 40.80 2.07 35.78
N GLU A 280 41.83 1.60 35.09
CA GLU A 280 42.83 0.62 35.57
C GLU A 280 44.17 1.08 34.99
N GLU A 281 44.99 1.70 35.84
CA GLU A 281 46.16 1.09 36.49
C GLU A 281 47.34 0.98 35.52
N GLY A 282 48.25 1.95 35.66
CA GLY A 282 49.57 1.91 35.06
C GLY A 282 50.52 1.24 36.02
N ASP A 283 51.04 0.09 35.60
CA ASP A 283 52.28 -0.49 36.11
C ASP A 283 53.18 -0.75 34.91
N GLY A 284 54.31 -0.07 34.88
CA GLY A 284 55.35 -0.19 33.86
C GLY A 284 56.71 0.00 34.52
N GLU A 285 57.13 -1.03 35.25
CA GLU A 285 58.50 -1.21 35.72
C GLU A 285 59.45 -1.42 34.53
N SER A 286 60.53 -0.63 34.55
CA SER A 286 61.89 -0.87 34.07
C SER A 286 62.17 -1.98 33.06
N GLU A 287 62.75 -1.58 31.92
CA GLU A 287 64.02 -2.12 31.41
C GLU A 287 64.74 -1.02 30.60
N GLU A 288 66.07 -0.94 30.82
CA GLU A 288 67.10 0.04 30.39
C GLU A 288 67.25 1.37 31.16
#